data_AF-A0A434RQT9-F1
#
_entry.id   AF-A0A434RQT9-F1
#
_cell.length_a   1.000
_cell.length_b   1.000
_cell.length_c   1.000
_cell.angle_alpha   90.00
_cell.angle_beta   90.00
_cell.angle_gamma   90.00
#
_symmetry.space_group_name_H-M   'P 1'
#
loop_
_entity.id
_entity.type
_entity.pdbx_description
1 polymer ?
#
loop_
_entity_poly.entity_id
_entity_poly.type
_entity_poly.pdbx_seq_one_letter_code
_entity_poly.pdbx_strand_id
1 'polypeptide(L)'
;MHILTTTSASLDDLAEPIDLRQTPADVVALSFTDSDLAGLAAAWKADAARLPSMRLAALRDLRHPMSVDLWIDSVARHAKVVLVRILGGYDWWRYGSDQLAAVARERGIKLALLPGESHDEDQRLIEASTLPRAELDALLGYFREGGPANMSALVQRLARLAGSDTAVAEPVSVPKAGYYQPGIGVVAKSVFLNVGDPSHLPLSGRREGGVAELNIDSVGAPVIPILFYRSMLLAADVAPIDALADALRSQGMTPMPIFVSSLKDPVSLAFVETAITSLNPSAIVTATAFASGAEPGAETLFDRAGVPVFQVIVATTRREVWEKNQRGLAPADLAMHVVLPELD
;
A
#
# COMPACT_ATOMS: atom_id res chain seq x y z
N MET A 1 33.80 6.84 -39.13
CA MET A 1 33.28 7.94 -38.31
C MET A 1 31.92 8.33 -38.88
N HIS A 2 30.83 7.83 -38.28
CA HIS A 2 29.49 8.32 -38.55
C HIS A 2 28.75 8.37 -37.22
N ILE A 3 28.70 9.56 -36.65
CA ILE A 3 27.83 9.89 -35.52
C ILE A 3 26.44 10.01 -36.12
N LEU A 4 25.56 9.06 -35.79
CA LEU A 4 24.13 9.20 -36.03
C LEU A 4 23.59 10.13 -34.94
N THR A 5 23.42 11.40 -35.29
CA THR A 5 22.60 12.37 -34.53
C THR A 5 21.15 11.90 -34.56
N THR A 6 20.77 11.11 -33.55
CA THR A 6 19.37 10.84 -33.22
C THR A 6 18.88 11.94 -32.29
N THR A 7 18.56 13.10 -32.89
CA THR A 7 17.68 14.07 -32.24
C THR A 7 16.26 13.53 -32.30
N SER A 8 15.88 12.75 -31.28
CA SER A 8 14.48 12.48 -30.97
C SER A 8 14.23 12.73 -29.48
N ALA A 9 14.58 13.93 -29.03
CA ALA A 9 13.80 14.55 -27.96
C ALA A 9 12.56 15.15 -28.62
N SER A 10 11.46 14.38 -28.67
CA SER A 10 10.15 14.98 -28.95
C SER A 10 9.80 15.84 -27.73
N LEU A 11 10.01 17.15 -27.89
CA LEU A 11 9.73 18.23 -26.94
C LEU A 11 8.23 18.54 -26.80
N ASP A 12 7.36 17.52 -26.88
CA ASP A 12 5.88 17.67 -26.83
C ASP A 12 5.24 16.78 -25.75
N ASP A 13 5.82 16.82 -24.55
CA ASP A 13 5.17 16.34 -23.32
C ASP A 13 5.11 17.49 -22.30
N LEU A 14 4.84 18.71 -22.79
CA LEU A 14 4.50 19.85 -21.94
C LEU A 14 3.22 19.47 -21.21
N ALA A 15 3.36 18.96 -19.99
CA ALA A 15 2.24 18.64 -19.12
C ALA A 15 1.28 19.83 -19.11
N GLU A 16 0.04 19.63 -19.57
CA GLU A 16 -0.95 20.70 -19.57
C GLU A 16 -1.16 21.21 -18.13
N PRO A 17 -1.34 22.52 -17.93
CA PRO A 17 -1.62 23.05 -16.61
C PRO A 17 -2.96 22.52 -16.10
N ILE A 18 -2.91 21.79 -15.00
CA ILE A 18 -4.07 21.30 -14.26
C ILE A 18 -4.29 22.19 -13.03
N ASP A 19 -5.54 22.57 -12.77
CA ASP A 19 -5.98 23.11 -11.49
C ASP A 19 -6.72 22.02 -10.71
N LEU A 20 -6.13 21.59 -9.58
CA LEU A 20 -6.69 20.54 -8.73
C LEU A 20 -7.98 20.98 -8.02
N ARG A 21 -8.23 22.29 -7.88
CA ARG A 21 -9.37 22.88 -7.16
C ARG A 21 -9.58 22.28 -5.75
N GLN A 22 -8.48 21.92 -5.09
CA GLN A 22 -8.50 21.44 -3.72
C GLN A 22 -8.75 22.60 -2.75
N THR A 23 -9.46 22.32 -1.66
CA THR A 23 -9.60 23.30 -0.57
C THR A 23 -8.38 23.22 0.35
N PRO A 24 -8.03 24.30 1.07
CA PRO A 24 -7.05 24.28 2.16
C PRO A 24 -7.26 23.15 3.17
N ALA A 25 -6.17 22.73 3.81
CA ALA A 25 -6.15 21.81 4.94
C ALA A 25 -4.91 22.02 5.82
N ASP A 26 -4.98 21.61 7.08
CA ASP A 26 -3.90 21.71 8.06
C ASP A 26 -2.69 20.84 7.70
N VAL A 27 -2.94 19.64 7.17
CA VAL A 27 -1.92 18.69 6.71
C VAL A 27 -2.12 18.43 5.23
N VAL A 28 -1.02 18.49 4.48
CA VAL A 28 -1.05 18.25 3.05
C VAL A 28 0.05 17.28 2.69
N ALA A 29 -0.25 16.22 1.93
CA ALA A 29 0.74 15.24 1.51
C ALA A 29 0.70 14.96 0.00
N LEU A 30 1.88 14.78 -0.59
CA LEU A 30 2.06 14.58 -2.02
C LEU A 30 2.99 13.40 -2.28
N SER A 31 2.67 12.60 -3.29
CA SER A 31 3.56 11.52 -3.76
C SER A 31 3.37 11.26 -5.25
N PHE A 32 4.39 10.69 -5.89
CA PHE A 32 4.27 10.10 -7.23
C PHE A 32 3.63 8.71 -7.20
N THR A 33 3.62 8.03 -6.05
CA THR A 33 3.02 6.69 -5.93
C THR A 33 1.60 6.76 -5.41
N ASP A 34 0.71 6.01 -6.05
CA ASP A 34 -0.67 5.86 -5.59
C ASP A 34 -0.74 5.06 -4.28
N SER A 35 0.20 4.15 -4.03
CA SER A 35 0.29 3.36 -2.79
C SER A 35 0.51 4.23 -1.55
N ASP A 36 1.35 5.26 -1.64
CA ASP A 36 1.55 6.20 -0.52
C ASP A 36 0.26 6.97 -0.22
N LEU A 37 -0.37 7.49 -1.26
CA LEU A 37 -1.59 8.27 -1.14
C LEU A 37 -2.74 7.40 -0.60
N ALA A 38 -2.87 6.17 -1.08
CA ALA A 38 -3.86 5.22 -0.59
C ALA A 38 -3.63 4.86 0.89
N GLY A 39 -2.38 4.58 1.28
CA GLY A 39 -2.00 4.30 2.66
C GLY A 39 -2.32 5.46 3.61
N LEU A 40 -1.93 6.68 3.23
CA LEU A 40 -2.25 7.90 3.99
C LEU A 40 -3.77 8.16 4.06
N ALA A 41 -4.50 7.96 2.95
CA ALA A 41 -5.94 8.14 2.90
C ALA A 41 -6.67 7.17 3.83
N ALA A 42 -6.28 5.89 3.82
CA ALA A 42 -6.85 4.86 4.68
C ALA A 42 -6.59 5.17 6.15
N ALA A 43 -5.34 5.52 6.49
CA ALA A 43 -4.93 5.91 7.83
C ALA A 43 -5.70 7.14 8.35
N TRP A 44 -5.84 8.17 7.53
CA TRP A 44 -6.59 9.37 7.91
C TRP A 44 -8.08 9.09 8.07
N LYS A 45 -8.71 8.34 7.15
CA LYS A 45 -10.13 7.99 7.23
C LYS A 45 -10.48 7.22 8.51
N ALA A 46 -9.57 6.38 9.00
CA ALA A 46 -9.78 5.59 10.21
C ALA A 46 -9.94 6.46 11.47
N ASP A 47 -9.39 7.67 11.49
CA ASP A 47 -9.46 8.57 12.66
C ASP A 47 -9.77 10.04 12.31
N ALA A 48 -10.51 10.25 11.22
CA ALA A 48 -10.77 11.58 10.64
C ALA A 48 -11.47 12.55 11.60
N ALA A 49 -12.19 12.04 12.61
CA ALA A 49 -12.89 12.85 13.60
C ALA A 49 -11.95 13.50 14.63
N ARG A 50 -10.77 12.92 14.88
CA ARG A 50 -9.78 13.42 15.84
C ARG A 50 -8.54 14.00 15.17
N LEU A 51 -8.32 13.66 13.90
CA LEU A 51 -7.18 14.15 13.12
C LEU A 51 -7.45 15.53 12.51
N PRO A 52 -6.39 16.33 12.29
CA PRO A 52 -6.49 17.57 11.55
C PRO A 52 -6.94 17.32 10.10
N SER A 53 -7.46 18.37 9.46
CA SER A 53 -7.87 18.28 8.06
C SER A 53 -6.69 17.87 7.17
N MET A 54 -6.92 16.95 6.22
CA MET A 54 -5.87 16.44 5.34
C MET A 54 -6.25 16.55 3.85
N ARG A 55 -5.28 16.90 3.00
CA ARG A 55 -5.39 16.78 1.54
C ARG A 55 -4.23 15.98 0.97
N LEU A 56 -4.55 15.20 -0.06
CA LEU A 56 -3.61 14.35 -0.77
C LEU A 56 -3.57 14.77 -2.24
N ALA A 57 -2.39 14.91 -2.82
CA ALA A 57 -2.25 15.22 -4.24
C ALA A 57 -1.22 14.31 -4.92
N ALA A 58 -1.52 13.87 -6.13
CA ALA A 58 -0.57 13.12 -6.94
C ALA A 58 0.40 14.10 -7.61
N LEU A 59 1.71 13.92 -7.39
CA LEU A 59 2.74 14.82 -7.94
C LEU A 59 2.74 14.86 -9.47
N ARG A 60 2.28 13.78 -10.12
CA ARG A 60 2.12 13.74 -11.58
C ARG A 60 1.17 14.82 -12.12
N ASP A 61 0.20 15.25 -11.32
CA ASP A 61 -0.76 16.30 -11.70
C ASP A 61 -0.21 17.72 -11.43
N LEU A 62 0.93 17.82 -10.74
CA LEU A 62 1.63 19.07 -10.41
C LEU A 62 2.99 19.17 -11.11
N ARG A 63 3.12 18.64 -12.34
CA ARG A 63 4.37 18.73 -13.10
C ARG A 63 4.58 20.10 -13.75
N HIS A 64 3.49 20.78 -14.12
CA HIS A 64 3.56 22.08 -14.77
C HIS A 64 3.75 23.21 -13.74
N PRO A 65 4.66 24.18 -13.95
CA PRO A 65 4.90 25.29 -13.01
C PRO A 65 3.63 26.05 -12.60
N MET A 66 2.75 26.36 -13.55
CA MET A 66 1.46 27.01 -13.25
C MET A 66 0.58 26.18 -12.30
N SER A 67 0.55 24.85 -12.45
CA SER A 67 -0.23 23.98 -11.55
C SER A 67 0.33 24.00 -10.13
N VAL A 68 1.66 24.00 -10.01
CA VAL A 68 2.36 24.15 -8.74
C VAL A 68 2.00 25.48 -8.10
N ASP A 69 2.09 26.59 -8.83
CA ASP A 69 1.80 27.93 -8.31
C ASP A 69 0.36 28.07 -7.83
N LEU A 70 -0.60 27.65 -8.67
CA LEU A 70 -2.03 27.66 -8.33
C LEU A 70 -2.31 26.83 -7.08
N TRP A 71 -1.70 25.66 -6.97
CA TRP A 71 -1.89 24.78 -5.82
C TRP A 71 -1.21 25.30 -4.55
N ILE A 72 -0.01 25.90 -4.67
CA ILE A 72 0.65 26.56 -3.55
C ILE A 72 -0.19 27.72 -3.03
N ASP A 73 -0.75 28.52 -3.94
CA ASP A 73 -1.58 29.67 -3.58
C ASP A 73 -2.89 29.26 -2.92
N SER A 74 -3.57 28.26 -3.47
CA SER A 74 -4.89 27.83 -3.00
C SER A 74 -4.84 26.89 -1.79
N VAL A 75 -3.77 26.12 -1.60
CA VAL A 75 -3.71 25.03 -0.61
C VAL A 75 -2.47 25.13 0.26
N ALA A 76 -1.27 25.03 -0.32
CA ALA A 76 -0.06 24.79 0.46
C ALA A 76 0.27 25.93 1.42
N ARG A 77 0.06 27.18 1.01
CA ARG A 77 0.33 28.37 1.84
C ARG A 77 -0.55 28.48 3.09
N HIS A 78 -1.59 27.66 3.20
CA HIS A 78 -2.52 27.59 4.32
C HIS A 78 -2.26 26.40 5.24
N ALA A 79 -1.40 25.46 4.83
CA ALA A 79 -1.08 24.27 5.60
C ALA A 79 -0.16 24.57 6.79
N LYS A 80 -0.27 23.77 7.84
CA LYS A 80 0.67 23.74 8.97
C LYS A 80 1.82 22.78 8.70
N VAL A 81 1.52 21.67 8.03
CA VAL A 81 2.47 20.62 7.68
C VAL A 81 2.29 20.24 6.22
N VAL A 82 3.40 20.17 5.48
CA VAL A 82 3.43 19.66 4.11
C VAL A 82 4.46 18.54 4.02
N LEU A 83 4.03 17.39 3.52
CA LEU A 83 4.85 16.21 3.26
C LEU A 83 4.90 15.94 1.76
N VAL A 84 6.08 15.85 1.17
CA VAL A 84 6.25 15.54 -0.25
C VAL A 84 7.20 14.37 -0.39
N ARG A 85 6.75 13.29 -1.01
CA ARG A 85 7.58 12.12 -1.33
C ARG A 85 7.88 12.08 -2.82
N ILE A 86 9.15 12.28 -3.18
CA ILE A 86 9.61 12.47 -4.55
C ILE A 86 10.41 11.25 -4.99
N LEU A 87 9.75 10.32 -5.69
CA LEU A 87 10.45 9.23 -6.37
C LEU A 87 11.42 9.78 -7.42
N GLY A 88 12.68 9.33 -7.38
CA GLY A 88 13.75 9.81 -8.25
C GLY A 88 14.49 11.06 -7.76
N GLY A 89 14.12 11.62 -6.61
CA GLY A 89 14.86 12.72 -5.97
C GLY A 89 14.51 14.12 -6.50
N TYR A 90 15.23 15.12 -6.02
CA TYR A 90 14.96 16.55 -6.22
C TYR A 90 14.76 16.95 -7.70
N ASP A 91 15.51 16.35 -8.62
CA ASP A 91 15.47 16.71 -10.03
C ASP A 91 14.12 16.42 -10.71
N TRP A 92 13.31 15.50 -10.17
CA TRP A 92 12.00 15.16 -10.71
C TRP A 92 10.92 16.20 -10.43
N TRP A 93 11.10 17.04 -9.41
CA TRP A 93 10.14 18.06 -9.03
C TRP A 93 10.83 19.32 -8.48
N ARG A 94 11.88 19.76 -9.19
CA ARG A 94 12.76 20.88 -8.80
C ARG A 94 11.99 22.16 -8.51
N TYR A 95 11.21 22.61 -9.49
CA TYR A 95 10.47 23.87 -9.40
C TYR A 95 9.52 23.88 -8.20
N GLY A 96 8.74 22.82 -8.01
CA GLY A 96 7.84 22.71 -6.87
C GLY A 96 8.56 22.61 -5.53
N SER A 97 9.69 21.91 -5.48
CA SER A 97 10.53 21.84 -4.28
C SER A 97 11.03 23.23 -3.87
N ASP A 98 11.53 24.01 -4.82
CA ASP A 98 12.06 25.35 -4.56
C ASP A 98 10.97 26.34 -4.12
N GLN A 99 9.85 26.40 -4.85
CA GLN A 99 8.74 27.30 -4.53
C GLN A 99 8.11 26.95 -3.19
N LEU A 100 7.86 25.65 -2.93
CA LEU A 100 7.28 25.21 -1.68
C LEU A 100 8.21 25.47 -0.49
N ALA A 101 9.52 25.27 -0.68
CA ALA A 101 10.52 25.57 0.35
C ALA A 101 10.61 27.07 0.67
N ALA A 102 10.47 27.94 -0.33
CA ALA A 102 10.41 29.39 -0.11
C ALA A 102 9.17 29.79 0.71
N VAL A 103 8.00 29.35 0.28
CA VAL A 103 6.72 29.64 0.97
C VAL A 103 6.69 29.04 2.38
N ALA A 104 7.24 27.84 2.56
CA ALA A 104 7.29 27.20 3.87
C ALA A 104 8.13 27.98 4.88
N ARG A 105 9.27 28.52 4.46
CA ARG A 105 10.12 29.35 5.31
C ARG A 105 9.47 30.69 5.64
N GLU A 106 8.86 31.35 4.66
CA GLU A 106 8.16 32.62 4.87
C GLU A 106 7.01 32.49 5.88
N ARG A 107 6.29 31.36 5.84
CA ARG A 107 5.06 31.14 6.62
C ARG A 107 5.25 30.28 7.87
N GLY A 108 6.45 29.78 8.11
CA GLY A 108 6.72 28.86 9.22
C GLY A 108 6.02 27.50 9.10
N ILE A 109 5.81 27.02 7.86
CA ILE A 109 5.21 25.71 7.58
C ILE A 109 6.25 24.63 7.83
N LYS A 110 5.84 23.53 8.45
CA LYS A 110 6.66 22.33 8.64
C LYS A 110 6.67 21.52 7.35
N LEU A 111 7.75 21.62 6.58
CA LEU A 111 7.93 20.99 5.29
C LEU A 111 8.90 19.81 5.42
N ALA A 112 8.43 18.64 5.00
CA ALA A 112 9.24 17.45 4.77
C ALA A 112 9.27 17.11 3.28
N LEU A 113 10.43 17.23 2.65
CA LEU A 113 10.70 16.70 1.33
C LEU A 113 11.51 15.41 1.49
N LEU A 114 10.91 14.28 1.10
CA LEU A 114 11.48 12.95 1.29
C LEU A 114 11.79 12.30 -0.06
N PRO A 115 12.92 11.56 -0.17
CA PRO A 115 13.21 10.76 -1.35
C PRO A 115 12.29 9.54 -1.43
N GLY A 116 12.19 8.98 -2.64
CA GLY A 116 11.44 7.77 -2.89
C GLY A 116 12.19 6.47 -2.58
N GLU A 117 13.45 6.38 -3.00
CA GLU A 117 14.25 5.16 -2.90
C GLU A 117 14.98 5.05 -1.57
N SER A 118 15.15 3.81 -1.11
CA SER A 118 15.67 3.49 0.21
C SER A 118 17.17 3.80 0.39
N HIS A 119 17.94 3.91 -0.71
CA HIS A 119 19.40 3.96 -0.69
C HIS A 119 20.02 5.34 -0.97
N ASP A 120 19.31 6.25 -1.64
CA ASP A 120 19.88 7.55 -2.01
C ASP A 120 19.50 8.64 -1.01
N GLU A 121 20.49 9.14 -0.29
CA GLU A 121 20.36 10.41 0.43
C GLU A 121 20.38 11.57 -0.57
N ASP A 122 19.25 12.26 -0.74
CA ASP A 122 19.22 13.51 -1.51
C ASP A 122 19.39 14.71 -0.58
N GLN A 123 20.63 15.17 -0.46
CA GLN A 123 21.00 16.32 0.37
C GLN A 123 20.21 17.59 0.01
N ARG A 124 19.81 17.76 -1.26
CA ARG A 124 19.05 18.94 -1.71
C ARG A 124 17.63 18.93 -1.16
N LEU A 125 17.00 17.76 -1.06
CA LEU A 125 15.68 17.62 -0.42
C LEU A 125 15.75 17.94 1.08
N ILE A 126 16.83 17.51 1.75
CA ILE A 126 17.07 17.79 3.16
C ILE A 126 17.25 19.30 3.38
N GLU A 127 18.06 19.97 2.56
CA GLU A 127 18.30 21.42 2.66
C GLU A 127 17.06 22.26 2.32
N ALA A 128 16.24 21.78 1.39
CA ALA A 128 14.99 22.43 1.01
C ALA A 128 13.87 22.22 2.05
N SER A 129 13.93 21.17 2.86
CA SER A 129 12.99 20.92 3.97
C SER A 129 13.15 21.94 5.10
N THR A 130 12.08 22.18 5.86
CA THR A 130 12.14 23.04 7.07
C THR A 130 12.17 22.24 8.37
N LEU A 131 11.86 20.94 8.30
CA LEU A 131 11.97 20.04 9.44
C LEU A 131 13.41 19.57 9.66
N PRO A 132 13.83 19.31 10.91
CA PRO A 132 15.16 18.76 11.21
C PRO A 132 15.39 17.40 10.56
N ARG A 133 16.64 17.09 10.21
CA ARG A 133 17.03 15.81 9.58
C ARG A 133 16.49 14.59 10.31
N ALA A 134 16.58 14.55 11.64
CA ALA A 134 16.08 13.44 12.44
C ALA A 134 14.58 13.20 12.27
N GLU A 135 13.80 14.27 12.07
CA GLU A 135 12.36 14.15 11.81
C GLU A 135 12.09 13.66 10.38
N LEU A 136 12.87 14.10 9.39
CA LEU A 136 12.79 13.59 8.02
C LEU A 136 13.09 12.09 7.96
N ASP A 137 14.15 11.65 8.64
CA ASP A 137 14.53 10.23 8.71
C ASP A 137 13.45 9.37 9.38
N ALA A 138 12.82 9.89 10.44
CA ALA A 138 11.72 9.21 11.12
C ALA A 138 10.48 9.10 10.22
N LEU A 139 10.11 10.18 9.52
CA LEU A 139 9.00 10.17 8.56
C LEU A 139 9.27 9.18 7.41
N LEU A 140 10.50 9.18 6.88
CA LEU A 140 10.93 8.24 5.84
C LEU A 140 10.91 6.79 6.33
N GLY A 141 11.20 6.54 7.61
CA GLY A 141 11.14 5.22 8.24
C GLY A 141 9.77 4.55 8.09
N TYR A 142 8.66 5.28 8.25
CA TYR A 142 7.32 4.70 8.05
C TYR A 142 7.07 4.26 6.60
N PHE A 143 7.58 5.00 5.62
CA PHE A 143 7.48 4.62 4.21
C PHE A 143 8.38 3.43 3.86
N ARG A 144 9.56 3.34 4.48
CA ARG A 144 10.49 2.21 4.29
C ARG A 144 9.89 0.89 4.78
N GLU A 145 9.28 0.91 5.96
CA GLU A 145 8.63 -0.30 6.49
C GLU A 145 7.27 -0.56 5.82
N GLY A 146 6.51 0.50 5.54
CA GLY A 146 5.21 0.47 4.86
C GLY A 146 4.09 -0.18 5.69
N GLY A 147 2.89 -0.27 5.12
CA GLY A 147 1.75 -0.98 5.71
C GLY A 147 0.89 -0.16 6.68
N PRO A 148 -0.30 -0.68 7.05
CA PRO A 148 -1.36 0.13 7.63
C PRO A 148 -1.02 0.72 9.01
N ALA A 149 -0.30 -0.03 9.85
CA ALA A 149 0.12 0.44 11.16
C ALA A 149 1.13 1.59 11.06
N ASN A 150 2.11 1.48 10.16
CA ASN A 150 3.09 2.53 9.92
C ASN A 150 2.47 3.77 9.28
N MET A 151 1.55 3.61 8.34
CA MET A 151 0.81 4.74 7.76
C MET A 151 -0.07 5.45 8.80
N SER A 152 -0.68 4.69 9.71
CA SER A 152 -1.43 5.26 10.84
C SER A 152 -0.52 6.05 11.76
N ALA A 153 0.61 5.48 12.17
CA ALA A 153 1.60 6.17 13.00
C ALA A 153 2.19 7.42 12.31
N LEU A 154 2.42 7.36 11.00
CA LEU A 154 2.84 8.51 10.19
C LEU A 154 1.81 9.63 10.21
N VAL A 155 0.52 9.33 9.98
CA VAL A 155 -0.55 10.33 10.04
C VAL A 155 -0.67 10.95 11.44
N GLN A 156 -0.54 10.16 12.50
CA GLN A 156 -0.50 10.67 13.87
C GLN A 156 0.72 11.57 14.12
N ARG A 157 1.88 11.23 13.55
CA ARG A 157 3.09 12.07 13.62
C ARG A 157 2.90 13.40 12.89
N LEU A 158 2.32 13.39 11.69
CA LEU A 158 1.95 14.60 10.96
C LEU A 158 0.93 15.44 11.74
N ALA A 159 -0.03 14.81 12.41
CA ALA A 159 -1.01 15.49 13.26
C ALA A 159 -0.35 16.18 14.47
N ARG A 160 0.62 15.52 15.10
CA ARG A 160 1.44 16.11 16.16
C ARG A 160 2.27 17.28 15.65
N LEU A 161 2.86 17.18 14.47
CA LEU A 161 3.54 18.30 13.81
C LEU A 161 2.55 19.45 13.52
N ALA A 162 1.29 19.16 13.21
CA ALA A 162 0.25 20.18 13.03
C ALA A 162 -0.28 20.80 14.35
N GLY A 163 0.20 20.32 15.51
CA GLY A 163 -0.14 20.85 16.84
C GLY A 163 -1.16 20.00 17.63
N SER A 164 -1.48 18.80 17.18
CA SER A 164 -2.37 17.87 17.91
C SER A 164 -1.61 17.16 19.03
N ASP A 165 -2.28 16.88 20.15
CA ASP A 165 -1.70 16.06 21.22
C ASP A 165 -1.96 14.57 20.95
N THR A 166 -1.03 13.94 20.24
CA THR A 166 -1.17 12.55 19.78
C THR A 166 0.08 11.75 20.04
N ALA A 167 -0.11 10.55 20.59
CA ALA A 167 0.97 9.60 20.79
C ALA A 167 1.45 9.07 19.43
N VAL A 168 2.77 9.09 19.23
CA VAL A 168 3.41 8.65 17.99
C VAL A 168 4.18 7.37 18.31
N ALA A 169 3.91 6.30 17.56
CA ALA A 169 4.68 5.07 17.61
C ALA A 169 5.82 5.11 16.58
N GLU A 170 6.96 4.50 16.87
CA GLU A 170 8.07 4.38 15.92
C GLU A 170 7.74 3.38 14.79
N PRO A 171 8.39 3.48 13.61
CA PRO A 171 8.19 2.54 12.51
C PRO A 171 8.46 1.09 12.94
N VAL A 172 7.55 0.19 12.59
CA VAL A 172 7.63 -1.24 12.92
C VAL A 172 7.84 -2.05 11.65
N SER A 173 8.79 -2.98 11.67
CA SER A 173 9.03 -3.81 10.51
C SER A 173 7.91 -4.81 10.24
N VAL A 174 7.44 -4.84 9.00
CA VAL A 174 6.44 -5.80 8.55
C VAL A 174 7.16 -7.06 8.05
N PRO A 175 6.86 -8.26 8.58
CA PRO A 175 7.50 -9.50 8.17
C PRO A 175 7.46 -9.74 6.65
N LYS A 176 8.37 -10.58 6.12
CA LYS A 176 8.35 -10.96 4.69
C LYS A 176 7.16 -11.84 4.31
N ALA A 177 6.74 -12.70 5.24
CA ALA A 177 5.55 -13.51 5.11
C ALA A 177 4.84 -13.62 6.47
N GLY A 178 3.53 -13.84 6.44
CA GLY A 178 2.73 -13.89 7.66
C GLY A 178 1.26 -14.12 7.38
N TYR A 179 0.48 -14.35 8.44
CA TYR A 179 -0.97 -14.42 8.34
C TYR A 179 -1.57 -13.01 8.40
N TYR A 180 -2.64 -12.81 7.64
CA TYR A 180 -3.38 -11.57 7.58
C TYR A 180 -4.86 -11.81 7.88
N GLN A 181 -5.42 -11.03 8.79
CA GLN A 181 -6.84 -11.05 9.11
C GLN A 181 -7.52 -9.75 8.65
N PRO A 182 -8.58 -9.83 7.82
CA PRO A 182 -9.39 -8.68 7.42
C PRO A 182 -9.80 -7.84 8.63
N GLY A 183 -9.62 -6.53 8.53
CA GLY A 183 -9.94 -5.57 9.60
C GLY A 183 -8.97 -5.52 10.79
N ILE A 184 -8.08 -6.51 10.98
CA ILE A 184 -7.08 -6.53 12.06
C ILE A 184 -5.67 -6.26 11.53
N GLY A 185 -5.30 -6.87 10.40
CA GLY A 185 -3.94 -6.77 9.84
C GLY A 185 -3.12 -8.03 10.06
N VAL A 186 -1.81 -7.86 10.27
CA VAL A 186 -0.88 -8.97 10.50
C VAL A 186 -1.16 -9.60 11.85
N VAL A 187 -1.37 -10.92 11.89
CA VAL A 187 -1.67 -11.64 13.13
C VAL A 187 -0.83 -12.90 13.27
N ALA A 188 -0.67 -13.35 14.51
CA ALA A 188 -0.11 -14.66 14.79
C ALA A 188 -1.11 -15.78 14.46
N LYS A 189 -0.59 -16.95 14.13
CA LYS A 189 -1.42 -18.13 13.79
C LYS A 189 -2.45 -18.50 14.86
N SER A 190 -2.11 -18.32 16.14
CA SER A 190 -2.99 -18.66 17.28
C SER A 190 -4.31 -17.89 17.28
N VAL A 191 -4.34 -16.69 16.70
CA VAL A 191 -5.55 -15.85 16.64
C VAL A 191 -6.61 -16.49 15.72
N PHE A 192 -6.20 -17.17 14.66
CA PHE A 192 -7.12 -17.84 13.74
C PHE A 192 -7.73 -19.13 14.27
N LEU A 193 -6.97 -19.87 15.09
CA LEU A 193 -7.44 -21.13 15.69
C LEU A 193 -8.37 -20.88 16.90
N ASN A 194 -8.27 -19.70 17.52
CA ASN A 194 -9.03 -19.33 18.73
C ASN A 194 -10.29 -18.49 18.46
N VAL A 195 -10.75 -18.37 17.20
CA VAL A 195 -12.06 -17.74 16.88
C VAL A 195 -13.25 -18.52 17.49
N GLY A 196 -13.00 -19.67 18.13
CA GLY A 196 -13.95 -20.42 18.94
C GLY A 196 -13.97 -20.12 20.46
N ASP A 197 -13.12 -19.23 20.97
CA ASP A 197 -13.11 -18.88 22.41
C ASP A 197 -13.57 -17.42 22.61
N PRO A 198 -14.77 -17.18 23.17
CA PRO A 198 -15.32 -15.84 23.37
C PRO A 198 -14.54 -14.99 24.39
N SER A 199 -13.47 -15.50 25.01
CA SER A 199 -12.68 -14.78 26.02
C SER A 199 -11.52 -13.92 25.49
N HIS A 200 -11.20 -13.95 24.18
CA HIS A 200 -9.97 -13.32 23.65
C HIS A 200 -10.12 -12.25 22.55
N LEU A 201 -11.29 -11.62 22.41
CA LEU A 201 -11.40 -10.37 21.64
C LEU A 201 -10.72 -9.22 22.43
N PRO A 202 -9.76 -8.48 21.85
CA PRO A 202 -9.26 -7.28 22.49
C PRO A 202 -10.40 -6.26 22.60
N LEU A 203 -10.78 -5.97 23.85
CA LEU A 203 -11.73 -4.93 24.21
C LEU A 203 -11.24 -3.56 23.70
N SER A 204 -11.71 -3.14 22.52
CA SER A 204 -11.82 -1.72 22.17
C SER A 204 -12.81 -1.50 21.03
N GLY A 205 -13.86 -0.71 21.31
CA GLY A 205 -14.78 -0.19 20.31
C GLY A 205 -16.19 -0.76 20.39
N ARG A 206 -17.00 -0.26 21.34
CA ARG A 206 -18.47 -0.38 21.29
C ARG A 206 -18.98 0.08 19.92
N ARG A 207 -19.66 -0.81 19.19
CA ARG A 207 -20.74 -0.43 18.28
C ARG A 207 -22.04 -0.95 18.90
N GLU A 208 -22.88 -0.04 19.34
CA GLU A 208 -24.28 -0.32 19.64
C GLU A 208 -25.04 -0.54 18.32
N GLY A 209 -25.81 -1.62 18.23
CA GLY A 209 -26.89 -1.79 17.26
C GLY A 209 -26.67 -2.87 16.20
N GLY A 210 -27.27 -4.04 16.42
CA GLY A 210 -27.52 -5.06 15.39
C GLY A 210 -26.79 -6.38 15.65
N VAL A 211 -27.46 -7.30 16.34
CA VAL A 211 -26.96 -8.66 16.61
C VAL A 211 -26.92 -9.43 15.28
N ALA A 212 -25.73 -9.57 14.70
CA ALA A 212 -25.44 -10.68 13.81
C ALA A 212 -24.87 -11.80 14.69
N GLU A 213 -25.70 -12.80 14.97
CA GLU A 213 -25.25 -14.04 15.62
C GLU A 213 -24.15 -14.65 14.74
N LEU A 214 -22.89 -14.48 15.15
CA LEU A 214 -21.76 -15.20 14.58
C LEU A 214 -21.93 -16.65 15.01
N ASN A 215 -22.46 -17.48 14.10
CA ASN A 215 -22.47 -18.94 14.24
C ASN A 215 -21.03 -19.44 14.32
N ILE A 216 -20.51 -19.53 15.54
CA ILE A 216 -19.29 -20.23 15.90
C ILE A 216 -19.73 -21.68 16.10
N ASP A 217 -19.48 -22.54 15.11
CA ASP A 217 -19.33 -23.99 15.26
C ASP A 217 -19.01 -24.61 13.89
N SER A 218 -17.73 -24.80 13.58
CA SER A 218 -17.35 -25.68 12.48
C SER A 218 -16.01 -26.36 12.73
N VAL A 219 -16.00 -27.26 13.72
CA VAL A 219 -15.04 -28.36 13.74
C VAL A 219 -15.22 -29.12 12.42
N GLY A 220 -14.32 -28.89 11.45
CA GLY A 220 -14.33 -29.55 10.13
C GLY A 220 -14.67 -28.69 8.90
N ALA A 221 -14.78 -27.36 9.01
CA ALA A 221 -14.92 -26.52 7.81
C ALA A 221 -13.66 -26.60 6.90
N PRO A 222 -13.81 -26.64 5.56
CA PRO A 222 -12.68 -26.62 4.63
C PRO A 222 -11.81 -25.38 4.83
N VAL A 223 -10.51 -25.60 5.08
CA VAL A 223 -9.53 -24.51 5.24
C VAL A 223 -8.98 -24.13 3.87
N ILE A 224 -9.02 -22.83 3.55
CA ILE A 224 -8.65 -22.28 2.24
C ILE A 224 -7.58 -21.19 2.41
N PRO A 225 -6.28 -21.51 2.30
CA PRO A 225 -5.23 -20.50 2.26
C PRO A 225 -5.40 -19.57 1.06
N ILE A 226 -5.27 -18.26 1.29
CA ILE A 226 -5.29 -17.23 0.24
C ILE A 226 -3.90 -16.59 0.21
N LEU A 227 -3.07 -16.97 -0.76
CA LEU A 227 -1.74 -16.41 -0.95
C LEU A 227 -1.83 -15.09 -1.71
N PHE A 228 -1.23 -14.02 -1.19
CA PHE A 228 -1.18 -12.73 -1.88
C PHE A 228 0.13 -11.99 -1.62
N TYR A 229 0.42 -10.97 -2.42
CA TYR A 229 1.68 -10.24 -2.26
C TYR A 229 1.68 -9.32 -1.05
N ARG A 230 2.81 -9.33 -0.31
CA ARG A 230 3.11 -8.38 0.77
C ARG A 230 2.99 -6.92 0.32
N SER A 231 3.30 -6.62 -0.95
CA SER A 231 3.16 -5.27 -1.49
C SER A 231 1.72 -4.74 -1.43
N MET A 232 0.72 -5.59 -1.62
CA MET A 232 -0.70 -5.20 -1.46
C MET A 232 -0.99 -4.77 -0.03
N LEU A 233 -0.49 -5.53 0.96
CA LEU A 233 -0.60 -5.16 2.37
C LEU A 233 0.12 -3.84 2.67
N LEU A 234 1.34 -3.66 2.17
CA LEU A 234 2.10 -2.43 2.39
C LEU A 234 1.42 -1.19 1.80
N ALA A 235 0.75 -1.35 0.67
CA ALA A 235 0.00 -0.30 -0.03
C ALA A 235 -1.41 -0.07 0.53
N ALA A 236 -1.82 -0.80 1.56
CA ALA A 236 -3.21 -0.85 2.06
C ALA A 236 -4.24 -1.20 0.97
N ASP A 237 -3.83 -2.00 -0.03
CA ASP A 237 -4.64 -2.45 -1.17
C ASP A 237 -5.10 -3.89 -0.99
N VAL A 238 -5.68 -4.19 0.17
CA VAL A 238 -6.11 -5.54 0.58
C VAL A 238 -7.61 -5.76 0.44
N ALA A 239 -8.36 -4.77 -0.02
CA ALA A 239 -9.81 -4.85 -0.18
C ALA A 239 -10.28 -6.05 -1.05
N PRO A 240 -9.58 -6.44 -2.15
CA PRO A 240 -9.94 -7.64 -2.89
C PRO A 240 -9.76 -8.93 -2.08
N ILE A 241 -8.74 -8.98 -1.21
CA ILE A 241 -8.46 -10.14 -0.35
C ILE A 241 -9.50 -10.23 0.76
N ASP A 242 -9.89 -9.10 1.35
CA ASP A 242 -10.96 -9.02 2.34
C ASP A 242 -12.28 -9.53 1.77
N ALA A 243 -12.67 -9.03 0.58
CA ALA A 243 -13.89 -9.45 -0.10
C ALA A 243 -13.90 -10.94 -0.45
N LEU A 244 -12.76 -11.50 -0.88
CA LEU A 244 -12.62 -12.92 -1.17
C LEU A 244 -12.73 -13.77 0.11
N ALA A 245 -12.09 -13.33 1.20
CA ALA A 245 -12.19 -14.02 2.49
C ALA A 245 -13.64 -14.01 3.00
N ASP A 246 -14.34 -12.87 2.94
CA ASP A 246 -15.73 -12.78 3.35
C ASP A 246 -16.65 -13.65 2.48
N ALA A 247 -16.41 -13.69 1.16
CA ALA A 247 -17.15 -14.57 0.26
C ALA A 247 -16.95 -16.04 0.63
N LEU A 248 -15.72 -16.49 0.91
CA LEU A 248 -15.44 -17.87 1.34
C LEU A 248 -16.09 -18.21 2.69
N ARG A 249 -16.05 -17.28 3.66
CA ARG A 249 -16.75 -17.45 4.96
C ARG A 249 -18.24 -17.61 4.77
N SER A 250 -18.85 -16.83 3.87
CA SER A 250 -20.29 -16.93 3.58
C SER A 250 -20.70 -18.29 3.02
N GLN A 251 -19.75 -19.04 2.45
CA GLN A 251 -19.94 -20.40 1.95
C GLN A 251 -19.56 -21.49 2.96
N GLY A 252 -19.33 -21.13 4.23
CA GLY A 252 -18.97 -22.08 5.30
C GLY A 252 -17.52 -22.60 5.23
N MET A 253 -16.64 -21.89 4.52
CA MET A 253 -15.21 -22.21 4.47
C MET A 253 -14.42 -21.32 5.43
N THR A 254 -13.24 -21.80 5.84
CA THR A 254 -12.31 -21.07 6.71
C THR A 254 -11.17 -20.48 5.87
N PRO A 255 -11.28 -19.23 5.38
CA PRO A 255 -10.21 -18.59 4.64
C PRO A 255 -9.04 -18.23 5.55
N MET A 256 -7.82 -18.47 5.06
CA MET A 256 -6.57 -18.16 5.76
C MET A 256 -5.68 -17.30 4.86
N PRO A 257 -5.86 -15.96 4.84
CA PRO A 257 -5.00 -15.09 4.05
C PRO A 257 -3.56 -15.11 4.57
N ILE A 258 -2.62 -15.32 3.65
CA ILE A 258 -1.18 -15.37 3.90
C ILE A 258 -0.51 -14.44 2.89
N PHE A 259 0.17 -13.41 3.39
CA PHE A 259 0.98 -12.55 2.53
C PHE A 259 2.39 -13.11 2.40
N VAL A 260 3.01 -12.89 1.24
CA VAL A 260 4.41 -13.24 0.95
C VAL A 260 5.10 -12.14 0.15
N SER A 261 6.39 -11.90 0.40
CA SER A 261 7.16 -10.99 -0.46
C SER A 261 7.39 -11.58 -1.85
N SER A 262 7.67 -12.88 -1.92
CA SER A 262 7.85 -13.64 -3.15
C SER A 262 7.88 -15.12 -2.82
N LEU A 263 7.30 -15.99 -3.64
CA LEU A 263 7.46 -17.44 -3.48
C LEU A 263 8.86 -17.94 -3.85
N LYS A 264 9.69 -17.08 -4.46
CA LYS A 264 11.13 -17.34 -4.72
C LYS A 264 12.03 -16.96 -3.54
N ASP A 265 11.52 -16.20 -2.56
CA ASP A 265 12.28 -15.85 -1.36
C ASP A 265 12.24 -17.03 -0.37
N PRO A 266 13.40 -17.60 0.04
CA PRO A 266 13.42 -18.82 0.85
C PRO A 266 12.68 -18.71 2.20
N VAL A 267 12.69 -17.52 2.81
CA VAL A 267 11.99 -17.27 4.09
C VAL A 267 10.48 -17.32 3.89
N SER A 268 9.99 -16.67 2.82
CA SER A 268 8.58 -16.67 2.47
C SER A 268 8.10 -18.07 2.06
N LEU A 269 8.88 -18.79 1.26
CA LEU A 269 8.56 -20.16 0.84
C LEU A 269 8.45 -21.11 2.04
N ALA A 270 9.45 -21.13 2.92
CA ALA A 270 9.46 -21.98 4.11
C ALA A 270 8.27 -21.70 5.04
N PHE A 271 7.86 -20.42 5.16
CA PHE A 271 6.67 -20.05 5.93
C PHE A 271 5.40 -20.68 5.33
N VAL A 272 5.22 -20.58 4.01
CA VAL A 272 4.04 -21.12 3.33
C VAL A 272 4.01 -22.65 3.39
N GLU A 273 5.15 -23.32 3.20
CA GLU A 273 5.25 -24.79 3.33
C GLU A 273 4.83 -25.26 4.74
N THR A 274 5.32 -24.57 5.78
CA THR A 274 4.94 -24.83 7.17
C THR A 274 3.45 -24.56 7.39
N ALA A 275 2.92 -23.50 6.80
CA ALA A 275 1.50 -23.15 6.89
C ALA A 275 0.62 -24.21 6.24
N ILE A 276 0.91 -24.61 4.99
CA ILE A 276 0.16 -25.64 4.26
C ILE A 276 0.17 -26.96 5.03
N THR A 277 1.35 -27.43 5.44
CA THR A 277 1.49 -28.69 6.18
C THR A 277 0.67 -28.69 7.46
N SER A 278 0.66 -27.57 8.17
CA SER A 278 -0.04 -27.49 9.44
C SER A 278 -1.53 -27.19 9.33
N LEU A 279 -1.97 -26.50 8.28
CA LEU A 279 -3.38 -26.17 8.05
C LEU A 279 -4.15 -27.33 7.42
N ASN A 280 -3.44 -28.24 6.73
CA ASN A 280 -4.02 -29.34 5.97
C ASN A 280 -5.20 -28.87 5.09
N PRO A 281 -4.95 -27.95 4.15
CA PRO A 281 -6.00 -27.24 3.43
C PRO A 281 -6.79 -28.16 2.49
N SER A 282 -8.01 -27.76 2.15
CA SER A 282 -8.82 -28.47 1.14
C SER A 282 -8.55 -27.97 -0.28
N ALA A 283 -8.13 -26.72 -0.43
CA ALA A 283 -7.67 -26.09 -1.66
C ALA A 283 -6.88 -24.83 -1.32
N ILE A 284 -6.09 -24.32 -2.27
CA ILE A 284 -5.34 -23.06 -2.15
C ILE A 284 -5.88 -22.07 -3.16
N VAL A 285 -6.02 -20.81 -2.75
CA VAL A 285 -6.27 -19.70 -3.67
C VAL A 285 -5.01 -18.84 -3.73
N THR A 286 -4.53 -18.53 -4.92
CA THR A 286 -3.35 -17.69 -5.13
C THR A 286 -3.70 -16.43 -5.92
N ALA A 287 -3.26 -15.29 -5.40
CA ALA A 287 -3.35 -13.96 -6.00
C ALA A 287 -1.94 -13.43 -6.35
N THR A 288 -0.93 -14.29 -6.46
CA THR A 288 0.47 -13.87 -6.69
C THR A 288 0.86 -13.78 -8.16
N ALA A 289 -0.02 -14.04 -9.13
CA ALA A 289 0.15 -13.72 -10.56
C ALA A 289 1.42 -14.22 -11.26
N PHE A 290 2.27 -15.00 -10.61
CA PHE A 290 3.55 -15.45 -11.11
C PHE A 290 3.77 -16.86 -10.57
N ALA A 291 4.43 -17.67 -11.38
CA ALA A 291 4.80 -19.01 -10.99
C ALA A 291 5.68 -19.00 -9.73
N SER A 292 5.53 -20.04 -8.91
CA SER A 292 6.33 -20.29 -7.70
C SER A 292 7.84 -20.35 -7.97
N GLY A 293 8.23 -20.54 -9.23
CA GLY A 293 9.59 -20.37 -9.73
C GLY A 293 10.40 -21.66 -9.79
N ALA A 294 9.74 -22.81 -9.93
CA ALA A 294 10.43 -24.05 -10.22
C ALA A 294 11.13 -23.97 -11.59
N GLU A 295 12.38 -24.40 -11.66
CA GLU A 295 13.03 -24.75 -12.93
C GLU A 295 12.15 -25.80 -13.65
N PRO A 296 12.10 -25.81 -15.00
CA PRO A 296 11.32 -26.80 -15.73
C PRO A 296 11.63 -28.23 -15.26
N GLY A 297 10.62 -28.92 -14.70
CA GLY A 297 10.74 -30.30 -14.19
C GLY A 297 11.08 -30.45 -12.69
N ALA A 298 11.22 -29.36 -11.94
CA ALA A 298 11.25 -29.41 -10.48
C ALA A 298 9.82 -29.31 -9.90
N GLU A 299 9.54 -30.04 -8.81
CA GLU A 299 8.26 -29.92 -8.11
C GLU A 299 8.10 -28.50 -7.54
N THR A 300 6.96 -27.89 -7.82
CA THR A 300 6.54 -26.61 -7.26
C THR A 300 6.07 -26.77 -5.81
N LEU A 301 5.88 -25.64 -5.13
CA LEU A 301 5.17 -25.61 -3.85
C LEU A 301 3.79 -26.27 -3.95
N PHE A 302 3.11 -26.06 -5.07
CA PHE A 302 1.75 -26.49 -5.30
C PHE A 302 1.65 -27.99 -5.60
N ASP A 303 2.62 -28.54 -6.34
CA ASP A 303 2.78 -29.99 -6.54
C ASP A 303 2.89 -30.72 -5.19
N ARG A 304 3.78 -30.22 -4.31
CA ARG A 304 3.99 -30.79 -2.98
C ARG A 304 2.78 -30.64 -2.06
N ALA A 305 1.98 -29.60 -2.25
CA ALA A 305 0.77 -29.38 -1.45
C ALA A 305 -0.31 -30.44 -1.75
N GLY A 306 -0.36 -30.97 -2.98
CA GLY A 306 -1.24 -32.08 -3.35
C GLY A 306 -2.74 -31.77 -3.30
N VAL A 307 -3.12 -30.49 -3.36
CA VAL A 307 -4.50 -30.01 -3.30
C VAL A 307 -4.81 -29.09 -4.48
N PRO A 308 -6.08 -28.91 -4.87
CA PRO A 308 -6.44 -27.99 -5.94
C PRO A 308 -5.95 -26.56 -5.66
N VAL A 309 -5.38 -25.91 -6.68
CA VAL A 309 -4.91 -24.53 -6.62
C VAL A 309 -5.68 -23.68 -7.61
N PHE A 310 -6.23 -22.57 -7.14
CA PHE A 310 -7.02 -21.63 -7.93
C PHE A 310 -6.28 -20.29 -8.04
N GLN A 311 -5.97 -19.88 -9.27
CA GLN A 311 -5.45 -18.53 -9.53
C GLN A 311 -6.60 -17.53 -9.58
N VAL A 312 -6.57 -16.54 -8.70
CA VAL A 312 -7.42 -15.34 -8.78
C VAL A 312 -6.65 -14.20 -9.43
N ILE A 313 -7.34 -13.44 -10.26
CA ILE A 313 -6.74 -12.40 -11.09
C ILE A 313 -7.00 -11.03 -10.46
N VAL A 314 -5.93 -10.41 -9.96
CA VAL A 314 -5.94 -9.00 -9.53
C VAL A 314 -5.54 -8.15 -10.74
N ALA A 315 -6.48 -7.99 -11.67
CA ALA A 315 -6.21 -7.35 -12.96
C ALA A 315 -5.82 -5.88 -12.81
N THR A 316 -4.88 -5.42 -13.64
CA THR A 316 -4.54 -4.00 -13.76
C THR A 316 -5.52 -3.25 -14.69
N THR A 317 -6.25 -4.00 -15.52
CA THR A 317 -7.34 -3.46 -16.35
C THR A 317 -8.50 -2.96 -15.48
N ARG A 318 -8.94 -1.71 -15.72
CA ARG A 318 -10.10 -1.14 -15.02
C ARG A 318 -11.35 -1.97 -15.29
N ARG A 319 -12.18 -2.17 -14.26
CA ARG A 319 -13.42 -2.95 -14.31
C ARG A 319 -14.33 -2.57 -15.48
N GLU A 320 -14.58 -1.29 -15.71
CA GLU A 320 -15.44 -0.82 -16.80
C GLU A 320 -14.93 -1.20 -18.20
N VAL A 321 -13.60 -1.24 -18.36
CA VAL A 321 -12.95 -1.66 -19.61
C VAL A 321 -13.08 -3.16 -19.76
N TRP A 322 -12.83 -3.92 -18.67
CA TRP A 322 -12.98 -5.38 -18.66
C TRP A 322 -14.42 -5.82 -19.00
N GLU A 323 -15.45 -5.19 -18.40
CA GLU A 323 -16.86 -5.52 -18.63
C GLU A 323 -17.31 -5.29 -20.09
N LYS A 324 -16.73 -4.29 -20.77
CA LYS A 324 -17.10 -3.92 -22.15
C LYS A 324 -16.23 -4.59 -23.22
N ASN A 325 -15.06 -5.08 -22.85
CA ASN A 325 -14.10 -5.66 -23.77
C ASN A 325 -14.38 -7.16 -23.95
N GLN A 326 -14.68 -7.59 -25.19
CA GLN A 326 -14.89 -9.01 -25.49
C GLN A 326 -13.67 -9.89 -25.21
N ARG A 327 -12.46 -9.33 -25.17
CA ARG A 327 -11.24 -10.05 -24.79
C ARG A 327 -11.09 -10.19 -23.27
N GLY A 328 -11.88 -9.46 -22.48
CA GLY A 328 -11.76 -9.37 -21.03
C GLY A 328 -10.47 -8.65 -20.63
N LEU A 329 -9.39 -9.42 -20.44
CA LEU A 329 -8.12 -8.95 -19.90
C LEU A 329 -7.22 -8.33 -20.99
N ALA A 330 -6.39 -7.35 -20.59
CA ALA A 330 -5.34 -6.82 -21.43
C ALA A 330 -4.22 -7.86 -21.67
N PRO A 331 -3.42 -7.76 -22.74
CA PRO A 331 -2.34 -8.71 -23.03
C PRO A 331 -1.34 -8.90 -21.87
N ALA A 332 -1.02 -7.83 -21.14
CA ALA A 332 -0.14 -7.90 -19.98
C ALA A 332 -0.77 -8.71 -18.83
N ASP A 333 -2.05 -8.47 -18.52
CA ASP A 333 -2.77 -9.21 -17.49
C ASP A 333 -2.91 -10.69 -17.85
N LEU A 334 -3.13 -11.04 -19.14
CA LEU A 334 -3.18 -12.43 -19.60
C LEU A 334 -1.82 -13.13 -19.43
N ALA A 335 -0.74 -12.48 -19.84
CA ALA A 335 0.59 -13.05 -19.72
C ALA A 335 0.96 -13.29 -18.24
N MET A 336 0.71 -12.29 -17.39
CA MET A 336 1.02 -12.37 -15.97
C MET A 336 0.08 -13.35 -15.26
N HIS A 337 -1.22 -13.11 -15.26
CA HIS A 337 -2.14 -13.82 -14.38
C HIS A 337 -2.70 -15.15 -14.91
N VAL A 338 -2.42 -15.51 -16.18
CA VAL A 338 -2.90 -16.76 -16.78
C VAL A 338 -1.72 -17.61 -17.25
N VAL A 339 -0.97 -17.14 -18.25
CA VAL A 339 0.05 -17.96 -18.92
C VAL A 339 1.18 -18.38 -17.98
N LEU A 340 1.67 -17.47 -17.12
CA LEU A 340 2.75 -17.81 -16.18
C LEU A 340 2.27 -18.75 -15.06
N PRO A 341 1.13 -18.51 -14.38
CA PRO A 341 0.57 -19.44 -13.40
C PRO A 341 0.21 -20.82 -13.96
N GLU A 342 -0.14 -20.96 -15.24
CA GLU A 342 -0.40 -22.27 -15.87
C GLU A 342 0.84 -23.19 -15.95
N LEU A 343 2.03 -22.67 -15.63
CA LEU A 343 3.25 -23.47 -15.52
C LEU A 343 3.40 -24.16 -14.16
N ASP A 344 2.65 -23.72 -13.14
CA ASP A 344 2.55 -24.36 -11.82
C ASP A 344 1.40 -25.39 -11.79
#